data_AF-A0A514WWU7-F1
#
_entry.id   AF-A0A514WWU7-F1
#
_cell.length_a   1.000
_cell.length_b   1.000
_cell.length_c   1.000
_cell.angle_alpha   90.00
_cell.angle_beta   90.00
_cell.angle_gamma   90.00
#
_symmetry.space_group_name_H-M   'P 1'
#
loop_
_entity.id
_entity.type
_entity.pdbx_description
1 polymer ?
#
loop_
_entity_poly.entity_id
_entity_poly.type
_entity_poly.pdbx_seq_one_letter_code
_entity_poly.pdbx_strand_id
1 'polypeptide(L)'
;MKNYAPTNATVKGVQAEALTKIEIEMLKYILEMRYMTMDQLIRKFYDGGKVEGALKRLFDRELIKTKDKELTLESLVLLTLKGREEVVKAYPEKRLPELYSKVFPFRVNHDLHINNLRIRFEELGFLSKYISEEQLRTVPFFLREFKDLPDAVCMKANGKGYFMEMEISGKGLKQYRERMDLYSKVLKTDEMKQQQIEGVIFFCTDEKVMGDIKRALPPDTKNYSVMPYKKYFEDLKAPTPQKPKPKS
;
A
#
# COMPACT_ATOMS: atom_id res chain seq x y z
N MET A 1 9.22 10.94 19.89
CA MET A 1 8.24 9.86 19.61
C MET A 1 8.03 9.08 20.90
N LYS A 2 6.78 8.83 21.32
CA LYS A 2 6.52 8.00 22.51
C LYS A 2 6.80 6.53 22.16
N ASN A 3 7.55 5.83 23.00
CA ASN A 3 7.77 4.39 22.87
C ASN A 3 6.46 3.66 23.18
N TYR A 4 5.84 3.05 22.17
CA TYR A 4 4.72 2.13 22.34
C TYR A 4 5.27 0.75 22.71
N ALA A 5 5.76 0.60 23.94
CA ALA A 5 6.12 -0.71 24.48
C ALA A 5 4.87 -1.38 25.09
N PRO A 6 4.68 -2.71 24.91
CA PRO A 6 3.55 -3.41 25.50
C PRO A 6 3.63 -3.36 27.04
N THR A 7 2.55 -2.91 27.67
CA THR A 7 2.40 -2.99 29.12
C THR A 7 1.85 -4.36 29.50
N ASN A 8 2.66 -5.20 30.12
CA ASN A 8 2.25 -6.50 30.68
C ASN A 8 1.35 -6.28 31.91
N ALA A 9 0.07 -6.01 31.69
CA ALA A 9 -0.94 -5.99 32.74
C ALA A 9 -1.97 -7.12 32.49
N THR A 10 -1.81 -8.22 33.22
CA THR A 10 -2.74 -9.35 33.18
C THR A 10 -4.01 -9.01 33.96
N VAL A 11 -5.02 -8.44 33.30
CA VAL A 11 -6.35 -8.23 33.92
C VAL A 11 -7.23 -9.44 33.61
N LYS A 12 -7.47 -10.28 34.62
CA LYS A 12 -8.49 -11.33 34.57
C LYS A 12 -9.88 -10.71 34.68
N GLY A 13 -10.78 -11.08 33.77
CA GLY A 13 -12.23 -11.02 34.01
C GLY A 13 -13.05 -9.96 33.26
N VAL A 14 -12.45 -9.16 32.36
CA VAL A 14 -13.23 -8.26 31.49
C VAL A 14 -13.49 -8.97 30.17
N GLN A 15 -14.75 -9.14 29.77
CA GLN A 15 -15.07 -9.55 28.40
C GLN A 15 -14.34 -8.59 27.46
N ALA A 16 -13.42 -9.11 26.64
CA ALA A 16 -12.64 -8.28 25.75
C ALA A 16 -13.60 -7.49 24.85
N GLU A 17 -13.65 -6.17 25.02
CA GLU A 17 -14.51 -5.31 24.24
C GLU A 17 -14.34 -5.57 22.75
N ALA A 18 -15.44 -5.52 22.00
CA ALA A 18 -15.42 -5.68 20.56
C ALA A 18 -14.45 -4.68 19.90
N LEU A 19 -13.84 -5.08 18.79
CA LEU A 19 -13.03 -4.16 18.00
C LEU A 19 -13.94 -3.14 17.32
N THR A 20 -13.49 -1.89 17.33
CA THR A 20 -14.12 -0.79 16.64
C THR A 20 -13.89 -0.91 15.13
N LYS A 21 -14.71 -0.20 14.35
CA LYS A 21 -14.54 -0.15 12.90
C LYS A 21 -13.15 0.32 12.47
N ILE A 22 -12.60 1.33 13.15
CA ILE A 22 -11.26 1.87 12.80
C ILE A 22 -10.16 0.84 13.07
N GLU A 23 -10.25 0.08 14.15
CA GLU A 23 -9.29 -0.99 14.47
C GLU A 23 -9.34 -2.12 13.44
N ILE A 24 -10.53 -2.54 13.03
CA ILE A 24 -10.70 -3.54 11.96
C ILE A 24 -10.11 -3.02 10.63
N GLU A 25 -10.35 -1.75 10.27
CA GLU A 25 -9.75 -1.17 9.07
C GLU A 25 -8.22 -1.05 9.17
N MET A 26 -7.66 -0.73 10.34
CA MET A 26 -6.21 -0.75 10.56
C MET A 26 -5.62 -2.14 10.35
N LEU A 27 -6.21 -3.18 10.95
CA LEU A 27 -5.74 -4.55 10.80
C LEU A 27 -5.79 -5.01 9.33
N LYS A 28 -6.88 -4.68 8.64
CA LYS A 28 -7.04 -4.95 7.21
C LYS A 28 -6.02 -4.21 6.35
N TYR A 29 -5.74 -2.95 6.66
CA TYR A 29 -4.76 -2.14 5.93
C TYR A 29 -3.33 -2.69 6.13
N ILE A 30 -2.98 -3.12 7.35
CA ILE A 30 -1.69 -3.78 7.64
C ILE A 30 -1.60 -5.12 6.89
N LEU A 31 -2.68 -5.91 6.85
CA LEU A 31 -2.73 -7.15 6.08
C LEU A 31 -2.47 -6.90 4.58
N GLU A 32 -3.07 -5.85 4.04
CA GLU A 32 -3.01 -5.49 2.61
C GLU A 32 -1.64 -4.96 2.18
N MET A 33 -0.99 -4.15 3.01
CA MET A 33 0.26 -3.46 2.66
C MET A 33 1.54 -4.21 3.07
N ARG A 34 1.41 -5.33 3.81
CA ARG A 34 2.50 -6.21 4.26
C ARG A 34 3.49 -5.58 5.25
N TYR A 35 4.17 -4.50 4.87
CA TYR A 35 5.14 -3.77 5.70
C TYR A 35 4.75 -2.30 5.81
N MET A 36 4.86 -1.77 7.03
CA MET A 36 4.46 -0.40 7.32
C MET A 36 5.13 0.09 8.59
N THR A 37 5.43 1.38 8.66
CA THR A 37 5.97 1.99 9.89
C THR A 37 4.84 2.57 10.74
N MET A 38 5.14 2.84 12.02
CA MET A 38 4.15 3.46 12.90
C MET A 38 3.70 4.83 12.38
N ASP A 39 4.64 5.61 11.83
CA ASP A 39 4.34 6.92 11.24
C ASP A 39 3.34 6.80 10.08
N GLN A 40 3.59 5.88 9.15
CA GLN A 40 2.68 5.62 8.03
C GLN A 40 1.28 5.22 8.49
N LEU A 41 1.19 4.35 9.50
CA LEU A 41 -0.09 3.90 10.04
C LEU A 41 -0.84 5.06 10.72
N ILE A 42 -0.14 5.89 11.49
CA ILE A 42 -0.72 7.07 12.12
C ILE A 42 -1.21 8.06 11.06
N ARG A 43 -0.38 8.37 10.05
CA ARG A 43 -0.72 9.27 8.95
C ARG A 43 -1.94 8.78 8.17
N LYS A 44 -1.99 7.49 7.84
CA LYS A 44 -3.10 6.88 7.09
C LYS A 44 -4.44 7.02 7.80
N PHE A 45 -4.47 6.85 9.12
CA PHE A 45 -5.69 6.81 9.90
C PHE A 45 -5.94 8.07 10.71
N TYR A 46 -5.11 9.11 10.57
CA TYR A 46 -5.19 10.32 11.40
C TYR A 46 -6.59 10.93 11.37
N ASP A 47 -7.29 10.82 12.50
CA ASP A 47 -8.63 11.37 12.74
C ASP A 47 -8.65 12.08 14.10
N GLY A 48 -7.97 13.22 14.21
CA GLY A 48 -8.04 14.09 15.38
C GLY A 48 -7.66 13.45 16.72
N GLY A 49 -6.76 12.46 16.73
CA GLY A 49 -6.20 11.85 17.94
C GLY A 49 -6.77 10.49 18.36
N LYS A 50 -7.84 10.00 17.74
CA LYS A 50 -8.45 8.68 18.08
C LYS A 50 -7.57 7.47 17.75
N VAL A 51 -6.58 7.67 16.87
CA VAL A 51 -5.67 6.62 16.40
C VAL A 51 -4.80 6.06 17.52
N GLU A 52 -4.33 6.89 18.45
CA GLU A 52 -3.43 6.44 19.52
C GLU A 52 -4.09 5.41 20.44
N GLY A 53 -5.36 5.64 20.79
CA GLY A 53 -6.14 4.72 21.62
C GLY A 53 -6.41 3.38 20.92
N ALA A 54 -6.75 3.43 19.62
CA ALA A 54 -6.92 2.23 18.79
C ALA A 54 -5.61 1.43 18.70
N LEU A 55 -4.49 2.08 18.37
CA LEU A 55 -3.19 1.42 18.29
C LEU A 55 -2.79 0.78 19.62
N LYS A 56 -2.96 1.49 20.74
CA LYS A 56 -2.69 0.94 22.07
C LYS A 56 -3.49 -0.34 22.31
N ARG A 57 -4.80 -0.33 22.03
CA ARG A 57 -5.66 -1.53 22.18
C ARG A 57 -5.23 -2.67 21.25
N LEU A 58 -4.80 -2.37 20.02
CA LEU A 58 -4.31 -3.39 19.08
C LEU A 58 -3.01 -4.05 19.58
N PHE A 59 -2.10 -3.29 20.19
CA PHE A 59 -0.88 -3.83 20.82
C PHE A 59 -1.16 -4.60 22.10
N ASP A 60 -1.95 -4.03 23.02
CA ASP A 60 -2.30 -4.67 24.30
C ASP A 60 -3.00 -6.03 24.09
N ARG A 61 -3.73 -6.17 22.98
CA ARG A 61 -4.40 -7.42 22.58
C ARG A 61 -3.54 -8.34 21.70
N GLU A 62 -2.31 -7.94 21.39
CA GLU A 62 -1.36 -8.67 20.54
C GLU A 62 -1.91 -8.97 19.13
N LEU A 63 -2.73 -8.06 18.59
CA LEU A 63 -3.27 -8.17 17.23
C LEU A 63 -2.28 -7.65 16.18
N ILE A 64 -1.40 -6.75 16.62
CA ILE A 64 -0.25 -6.26 15.86
C ILE A 64 0.99 -6.38 16.75
N LYS A 65 2.17 -6.37 16.11
CA LYS A 65 3.46 -6.32 16.79
C LYS A 65 4.43 -5.44 16.04
N THR A 66 5.40 -4.88 16.74
CA THR A 66 6.55 -4.27 16.09
C THR A 66 7.64 -5.32 15.86
N LYS A 67 8.39 -5.13 14.78
CA LYS A 67 9.65 -5.82 14.59
C LYS A 67 10.70 -4.79 14.24
N ASP A 68 11.63 -4.58 15.16
CA ASP A 68 12.84 -3.84 14.89
C ASP A 68 13.65 -4.65 13.88
N LYS A 69 14.17 -3.97 12.86
CA LYS A 69 15.02 -4.59 11.86
C LYS A 69 16.31 -3.78 11.75
N GLU A 70 17.40 -4.50 11.58
CA GLU A 70 18.71 -3.96 11.19
C GLU A 70 18.68 -3.22 9.82
N LEU A 71 17.58 -3.34 9.07
CA LEU A 71 17.46 -2.94 7.66
C LEU A 71 16.76 -1.59 7.45
N THR A 72 16.03 -1.10 8.46
CA THR A 72 15.32 0.18 8.42
C THR A 72 15.59 0.92 9.72
N LEU A 73 15.72 2.25 9.66
CA LEU A 73 15.86 3.08 10.87
C LEU A 73 14.58 3.08 11.72
N GLU A 74 13.46 2.61 11.17
CA GLU A 74 12.14 2.60 11.80
C GLU A 74 11.64 1.17 12.02
N SER A 75 10.95 0.94 13.13
CA SER A 75 10.28 -0.32 13.45
C SER A 75 9.11 -0.58 12.49
N LEU A 76 9.00 -1.82 12.01
CA LEU A 76 7.87 -2.24 11.18
C LEU A 76 6.71 -2.72 12.05
N VAL A 77 5.50 -2.29 11.73
CA VAL A 77 4.25 -2.81 12.30
C VAL A 77 3.77 -3.98 11.45
N LEU A 78 3.57 -5.13 12.08
CA LEU A 78 3.17 -6.38 11.45
C LEU A 78 1.88 -6.91 12.08
N LEU A 79 1.02 -7.50 11.26
CA LEU A 79 -0.18 -8.20 11.73
C LEU A 79 0.21 -9.55 12.36
N THR A 80 -0.46 -9.92 13.46
CA THR A 80 -0.32 -11.26 14.05
C THR A 80 -1.37 -12.23 13.48
N LEU A 81 -1.23 -13.53 13.76
CA LEU A 81 -2.25 -14.51 13.40
C LEU A 81 -3.61 -14.16 14.03
N LYS A 82 -3.60 -13.77 15.30
CA LYS A 82 -4.78 -13.31 16.04
C LYS A 82 -5.40 -12.07 15.39
N GLY A 83 -4.58 -11.10 14.98
CA GLY A 83 -5.06 -9.93 14.23
C GLY A 83 -5.74 -10.32 12.91
N ARG A 84 -5.17 -11.27 12.17
CA ARG A 84 -5.76 -11.79 10.93
C ARG A 84 -7.10 -12.47 11.16
N GLU A 85 -7.23 -13.29 12.21
CA GLU A 85 -8.49 -13.96 12.56
C GLU A 85 -9.61 -12.96 12.84
N GLU A 86 -9.31 -11.84 13.51
CA GLU A 86 -10.28 -10.77 13.74
C GLU A 86 -10.73 -10.11 12.42
N VAL A 87 -9.83 -9.93 11.45
CA VAL A 87 -10.20 -9.43 10.10
C VAL A 87 -11.10 -10.44 9.38
N VAL A 88 -10.80 -11.74 9.45
CA VAL A 88 -11.61 -12.80 8.83
C VAL A 88 -13.01 -12.83 9.43
N LYS A 89 -13.14 -12.73 10.77
CA LYS A 89 -14.45 -12.67 11.43
C LYS A 89 -15.28 -11.47 10.98
N ALA A 90 -14.63 -10.32 10.78
CA ALA A 90 -15.30 -9.11 10.30
C ALA A 90 -15.64 -9.13 8.80
N TYR A 91 -14.93 -9.94 7.99
CA TYR A 91 -15.06 -10.02 6.54
C TYR A 91 -15.05 -11.46 6.00
N PRO A 92 -16.01 -12.32 6.41
CA PRO A 92 -15.96 -13.76 6.13
C PRO A 92 -16.08 -14.11 4.64
N GLU A 93 -16.78 -13.27 3.86
CA GLU A 93 -17.06 -13.52 2.45
C GLU A 93 -15.99 -12.96 1.49
N LYS A 94 -14.99 -12.24 2.01
CA LYS A 94 -13.96 -11.61 1.17
C LYS A 94 -12.75 -12.51 1.05
N ARG A 95 -12.23 -12.65 -0.18
CA ARG A 95 -10.86 -13.12 -0.39
C ARG A 95 -9.91 -12.08 0.21
N LEU A 96 -9.32 -12.43 1.34
CA LEU A 96 -8.32 -11.61 2.03
C LEU A 96 -6.91 -12.05 1.61
N PRO A 97 -5.94 -11.13 1.60
CA PRO A 97 -4.53 -11.49 1.44
C PRO A 97 -4.07 -12.52 2.46
N GLU A 98 -3.05 -13.29 2.09
CA GLU A 98 -2.40 -14.20 3.02
C GLU A 98 -1.62 -13.44 4.09
N LEU A 99 -1.48 -14.05 5.27
CA LEU A 99 -0.66 -13.46 6.33
C LEU A 99 0.81 -13.73 6.05
N TYR A 100 1.60 -12.66 6.11
CA TYR A 100 3.03 -12.72 5.94
C TYR A 100 3.73 -13.23 7.20
N SER A 101 4.11 -14.51 7.16
CA SER A 101 4.86 -15.15 8.25
C SER A 101 6.34 -14.75 8.29
N LYS A 102 6.90 -14.32 7.16
CA LYS A 102 8.33 -13.95 7.02
C LYS A 102 8.46 -12.54 6.44
N VAL A 103 9.47 -11.81 6.91
CA VAL A 103 9.74 -10.44 6.46
C VAL A 103 10.99 -10.39 5.61
N PHE A 104 10.80 -10.17 4.32
CA PHE A 104 11.82 -10.27 3.27
C PHE A 104 12.60 -8.96 3.14
N PRO A 105 13.88 -8.91 3.55
CA PRO A 105 14.70 -7.69 3.57
C PRO A 105 14.66 -6.87 2.29
N PHE A 106 14.81 -7.52 1.14
CA PHE A 106 14.92 -6.88 -0.16
C PHE A 106 13.63 -6.19 -0.63
N ARG A 107 12.46 -6.53 -0.07
CA ARG A 107 11.18 -5.91 -0.40
C ARG A 107 10.77 -4.80 0.55
N VAL A 108 11.34 -4.74 1.77
CA VAL A 108 10.89 -3.80 2.81
C VAL A 108 10.88 -2.37 2.28
N ASN A 109 11.99 -1.91 1.72
CA ASN A 109 12.07 -0.53 1.22
C ASN A 109 11.08 -0.28 0.08
N HIS A 110 10.94 -1.23 -0.86
CA HIS A 110 10.01 -1.11 -1.98
C HIS A 110 8.55 -0.99 -1.49
N ASP A 111 8.10 -1.89 -0.62
CA ASP A 111 6.75 -1.89 -0.04
C ASP A 111 6.49 -0.60 0.78
N LEU A 112 7.49 -0.12 1.54
CA LEU A 112 7.38 1.14 2.29
C LEU A 112 7.18 2.35 1.36
N HIS A 113 7.88 2.40 0.22
CA HIS A 113 7.69 3.49 -0.74
C HIS A 113 6.32 3.42 -1.43
N ILE A 114 5.85 2.22 -1.79
CA ILE A 114 4.49 2.02 -2.31
C ILE A 114 3.45 2.52 -1.31
N ASN A 115 3.61 2.17 -0.04
CA ASN A 115 2.69 2.61 1.01
C ASN A 115 2.69 4.14 1.18
N ASN A 116 3.86 4.76 1.13
CA ASN A 116 3.97 6.22 1.15
C ASN A 116 3.25 6.87 -0.04
N LEU A 117 3.39 6.33 -1.26
CA LEU A 117 2.67 6.84 -2.43
C LEU A 117 1.16 6.71 -2.26
N ARG A 118 0.69 5.55 -1.79
CA ARG A 118 -0.75 5.33 -1.53
C ARG A 118 -1.29 6.36 -0.55
N ILE A 119 -0.69 6.45 0.63
CA ILE A 119 -1.10 7.39 1.68
C ILE A 119 -1.11 8.80 1.11
N ARG A 120 -0.06 9.18 0.38
CA ARG A 120 0.06 10.51 -0.21
C ARG A 120 -1.04 10.81 -1.23
N PHE A 121 -1.36 9.87 -2.11
CA PHE A 121 -2.42 10.08 -3.10
C PHE A 121 -3.81 10.11 -2.48
N GLU A 122 -4.04 9.37 -1.39
CA GLU A 122 -5.28 9.46 -0.61
C GLU A 122 -5.38 10.81 0.13
N GLU A 123 -4.31 11.30 0.75
CA GLU A 123 -4.22 12.63 1.37
C GLU A 123 -4.53 13.75 0.36
N LEU A 124 -4.06 13.60 -0.88
CA LEU A 124 -4.30 14.55 -1.97
C LEU A 124 -5.68 14.41 -2.63
N GLY A 125 -6.47 13.40 -2.24
CA GLY A 125 -7.75 13.10 -2.88
C GLY A 125 -7.62 12.67 -4.36
N PHE A 126 -6.44 12.23 -4.77
CA PHE A 126 -6.18 11.80 -6.16
C PHE A 126 -6.82 10.45 -6.46
N LEU A 127 -6.95 9.58 -5.45
CA LEU A 127 -7.50 8.24 -5.62
C LEU A 127 -8.97 8.18 -5.23
N SER A 128 -9.78 7.61 -6.12
CA SER A 128 -11.12 7.10 -5.79
C SER A 128 -11.06 5.66 -5.29
N LYS A 129 -10.08 4.89 -5.78
CA LYS A 129 -9.86 3.49 -5.40
C LYS A 129 -8.38 3.12 -5.55
N TYR A 130 -7.91 2.25 -4.66
CA TYR A 130 -6.59 1.63 -4.71
C TYR A 130 -6.77 0.12 -4.57
N ILE A 131 -6.04 -0.65 -5.36
CA ILE A 131 -5.99 -2.12 -5.31
C ILE A 131 -4.53 -2.52 -5.22
N SER A 132 -4.09 -3.06 -4.07
CA SER A 132 -2.70 -3.49 -3.89
C SER A 132 -2.36 -4.74 -4.71
N GLU A 133 -1.07 -5.01 -4.94
CA GLU A 133 -0.56 -6.28 -5.47
C GLU A 133 -1.25 -7.49 -4.80
N GLU A 134 -1.40 -7.45 -3.46
CA GLU A 134 -2.03 -8.50 -2.68
C GLU A 134 -3.50 -8.74 -3.01
N GLN A 135 -4.25 -7.67 -3.28
CA GLN A 135 -5.62 -7.80 -3.73
C GLN A 135 -5.68 -8.26 -5.19
N LEU A 136 -4.76 -7.83 -6.04
CA LEU A 136 -4.67 -8.30 -7.42
C LEU A 136 -4.42 -9.82 -7.48
N ARG A 137 -3.64 -10.37 -6.55
CA ARG A 137 -3.44 -11.83 -6.41
C ARG A 137 -4.72 -12.61 -6.17
N THR A 138 -5.78 -11.96 -5.67
CA THR A 138 -7.07 -12.64 -5.42
C THR A 138 -7.97 -12.73 -6.66
N VAL A 139 -7.61 -12.02 -7.73
CA VAL A 139 -8.41 -11.85 -8.96
C VAL A 139 -7.82 -12.71 -10.09
N PRO A 140 -8.55 -13.75 -10.58
CA PRO A 140 -8.01 -14.71 -11.55
C PRO A 140 -7.51 -14.11 -12.86
N PHE A 141 -8.13 -13.03 -13.34
CA PHE A 141 -7.69 -12.32 -14.55
C PHE A 141 -6.23 -11.89 -14.45
N PHE A 142 -5.86 -11.19 -13.37
CA PHE A 142 -4.51 -10.66 -13.22
C PHE A 142 -3.47 -11.78 -13.09
N LEU A 143 -3.80 -12.88 -12.42
CA LEU A 143 -2.91 -14.05 -12.32
C LEU A 143 -2.66 -14.75 -13.66
N ARG A 144 -3.64 -14.69 -14.58
CA ARG A 144 -3.53 -15.30 -15.91
C ARG A 144 -2.72 -14.43 -16.87
N GLU A 145 -2.97 -13.12 -16.85
CA GLU A 145 -2.35 -12.19 -17.79
C GLU A 145 -0.95 -11.75 -17.36
N PHE A 146 -0.66 -11.70 -16.06
CA PHE A 146 0.62 -11.24 -15.54
C PHE A 146 1.46 -12.36 -14.95
N LYS A 147 2.68 -12.52 -15.48
CA LYS A 147 3.72 -13.31 -14.82
C LYS A 147 4.16 -12.65 -13.51
N ASP A 148 4.41 -11.35 -13.56
CA ASP A 148 4.72 -10.49 -12.42
C ASP A 148 3.65 -9.40 -12.37
N LEU A 149 2.91 -9.34 -11.27
CA LEU A 149 1.83 -8.36 -11.10
C LEU A 149 2.38 -6.92 -11.03
N PRO A 150 1.55 -5.93 -11.40
CA PRO A 150 1.81 -4.55 -11.02
C PRO A 150 1.80 -4.41 -9.50
N ASP A 151 2.55 -3.44 -8.99
CA ASP A 151 2.61 -3.15 -7.56
C ASP A 151 1.25 -2.67 -7.02
N ALA A 152 0.46 -2.00 -7.87
CA ALA A 152 -0.94 -1.70 -7.61
C ALA A 152 -1.74 -1.34 -8.87
N VAL A 153 -3.06 -1.25 -8.72
CA VAL A 153 -3.93 -0.48 -9.60
C VAL A 153 -4.48 0.71 -8.82
N CYS A 154 -4.34 1.90 -9.39
CA CYS A 154 -4.90 3.12 -8.82
C CYS A 154 -5.98 3.69 -9.76
N MET A 155 -7.15 4.00 -9.21
CA MET A 155 -8.22 4.67 -9.92
C MET A 155 -8.23 6.13 -9.49
N LYS A 156 -8.13 7.04 -10.44
CA LYS A 156 -8.25 8.48 -10.19
C LYS A 156 -9.68 8.87 -9.86
N ALA A 157 -9.86 10.04 -9.26
CA ALA A 157 -11.17 10.61 -8.98
C ALA A 157 -12.07 10.77 -10.23
N ASN A 158 -11.47 10.92 -11.42
CA ASN A 158 -12.18 11.01 -12.69
C ASN A 158 -12.54 9.64 -13.33
N GLY A 159 -12.35 8.54 -12.61
CA GLY A 159 -12.68 7.18 -13.07
C GLY A 159 -11.58 6.48 -13.87
N LYS A 160 -10.53 7.20 -14.30
CA LYS A 160 -9.42 6.60 -15.07
C LYS A 160 -8.48 5.79 -14.17
N GLY A 161 -8.20 4.56 -14.58
CA GLY A 161 -7.32 3.62 -13.91
C GLY A 161 -5.91 3.57 -14.49
N TYR A 162 -4.93 3.33 -13.63
CA TYR A 162 -3.54 3.11 -14.02
C TYR A 162 -2.93 1.97 -13.22
N PHE A 163 -2.12 1.16 -13.89
CA PHE A 163 -1.16 0.31 -13.21
C PHE A 163 -0.07 1.18 -12.58
N MET A 164 0.34 0.82 -11.38
CA MET A 164 1.40 1.50 -10.66
C MET A 164 2.61 0.58 -10.53
N GLU A 165 3.78 1.16 -10.72
CA GLU A 165 5.08 0.51 -10.59
C GLU A 165 5.99 1.39 -9.76
N MET A 166 6.65 0.81 -8.76
CA MET A 166 7.65 1.46 -7.93
C MET A 166 9.01 0.85 -8.25
N GLU A 167 9.92 1.67 -8.76
CA GLU A 167 11.28 1.24 -9.08
C GLU A 167 12.28 1.94 -8.18
N ILE A 168 12.83 1.15 -7.25
CA ILE A 168 13.85 1.58 -6.29
C ILE A 168 15.28 1.25 -6.75
N SER A 169 15.41 0.34 -7.73
CA SER A 169 16.68 -0.15 -8.25
C SER A 169 16.57 -0.47 -9.73
N GLY A 170 17.59 -0.11 -10.51
CA GLY A 170 17.57 -0.31 -11.96
C GLY A 170 17.53 -1.77 -12.37
N LYS A 171 16.62 -2.10 -13.29
CA LYS A 171 16.58 -3.35 -14.05
C LYS A 171 17.31 -3.18 -15.37
N GLY A 172 17.67 -4.29 -16.03
CA GLY A 172 18.25 -4.22 -17.36
C GLY A 172 17.24 -3.69 -18.40
N LEU A 173 17.70 -2.93 -19.41
CA LEU A 173 16.82 -2.38 -20.46
C LEU A 173 15.93 -3.44 -21.11
N LYS A 174 16.45 -4.66 -21.30
CA LYS A 174 15.68 -5.80 -21.82
C LYS A 174 14.47 -6.13 -20.94
N GLN A 175 14.64 -6.16 -19.62
CA GLN A 175 13.58 -6.47 -18.67
C GLN A 175 12.49 -5.39 -18.66
N TYR A 176 12.87 -4.11 -18.79
CA TYR A 176 11.88 -3.03 -18.92
C TYR A 176 11.06 -3.15 -20.21
N ARG A 177 11.72 -3.44 -21.35
CA ARG A 177 11.03 -3.65 -22.64
C ARG A 177 10.05 -4.81 -22.56
N GLU A 178 10.48 -5.96 -22.04
CA GLU A 178 9.61 -7.13 -21.85
C GLU A 178 8.39 -6.82 -20.99
N ARG A 179 8.56 -6.03 -19.92
CA ARG A 179 7.47 -5.62 -19.04
C ARG A 179 6.50 -4.64 -19.71
N MET A 180 7.00 -3.69 -20.50
CA MET A 180 6.16 -2.75 -21.26
C MET A 180 5.44 -3.43 -22.43
N ASP A 181 6.05 -4.42 -23.07
CA ASP A 181 5.38 -5.23 -24.09
C ASP A 181 4.20 -6.00 -23.50
N LEU A 182 4.37 -6.55 -22.30
CA LEU A 182 3.28 -7.19 -21.56
C LEU A 182 2.14 -6.21 -21.27
N TYR A 183 2.44 -5.04 -20.67
CA TYR A 183 1.43 -4.03 -20.39
C TYR A 183 0.70 -3.57 -21.66
N SER A 184 1.43 -3.35 -22.76
CA SER A 184 0.85 -2.94 -24.04
C SER A 184 -0.14 -3.97 -24.59
N LYS A 185 0.08 -5.26 -24.32
CA LYS A 185 -0.85 -6.35 -24.67
C LYS A 185 -2.06 -6.34 -23.72
N VAL A 186 -1.83 -6.33 -22.42
CA VAL A 186 -2.91 -6.40 -21.42
C VAL A 186 -3.86 -5.21 -21.50
N LEU A 187 -3.34 -3.99 -21.68
CA LEU A 187 -4.16 -2.77 -21.79
C LEU A 187 -5.10 -2.77 -23.01
N LYS A 188 -4.88 -3.63 -24.01
CA LYS A 188 -5.76 -3.76 -25.18
C LYS A 188 -6.92 -4.72 -24.99
N THR A 189 -6.91 -5.51 -23.90
CA THR A 189 -7.99 -6.44 -23.56
C THR A 189 -9.28 -5.72 -23.23
N ASP A 190 -10.42 -6.38 -23.42
CA ASP A 190 -11.73 -5.78 -23.15
C ASP A 190 -11.96 -5.62 -21.64
N GLU A 191 -11.40 -6.49 -20.81
CA GLU A 191 -11.44 -6.38 -19.36
C GLU A 191 -10.77 -5.09 -18.86
N MET A 192 -9.63 -4.69 -19.45
CA MET A 192 -8.97 -3.43 -19.07
C MET A 192 -9.77 -2.21 -19.52
N LYS A 193 -10.37 -2.25 -20.71
CA LYS A 193 -11.27 -1.17 -21.18
C LYS A 193 -12.49 -1.04 -20.29
N GLN A 194 -13.12 -2.15 -19.91
CA GLN A 194 -14.26 -2.16 -18.98
C GLN A 194 -13.90 -1.61 -17.60
N GLN A 195 -12.70 -1.93 -17.11
CA GLN A 195 -12.17 -1.38 -15.86
C GLN A 195 -11.61 0.04 -15.99
N GLN A 196 -11.66 0.65 -17.19
CA GLN A 196 -11.12 1.97 -17.50
C GLN A 196 -9.63 2.12 -17.15
N ILE A 197 -8.85 1.04 -17.25
CA ILE A 197 -7.40 1.08 -17.02
C ILE A 197 -6.72 1.51 -18.32
N GLU A 198 -6.16 2.71 -18.34
CA GLU A 198 -5.67 3.37 -19.57
C GLU A 198 -4.15 3.30 -19.73
N GLY A 199 -3.40 3.01 -18.67
CA GLY A 199 -1.95 3.07 -18.75
C GLY A 199 -1.21 2.59 -17.51
N VAL A 200 0.10 2.89 -17.50
CA VAL A 200 1.06 2.53 -16.45
C VAL A 200 1.80 3.77 -16.00
N ILE A 201 1.96 3.92 -14.69
CA ILE A 201 2.77 4.97 -14.08
C ILE A 201 3.93 4.32 -13.33
N PHE A 202 5.15 4.62 -13.77
CA PHE A 202 6.39 4.25 -13.09
C PHE A 202 6.84 5.37 -12.15
N PHE A 203 7.02 5.06 -10.88
CA PHE A 203 7.58 5.93 -9.87
C PHE A 203 9.03 5.52 -9.59
N CYS A 204 9.98 6.43 -9.79
CA CYS A 204 11.41 6.14 -9.71
C CYS A 204 12.04 6.89 -8.54
N THR A 205 12.87 6.21 -7.72
CA THR A 205 13.58 6.86 -6.62
C THR A 205 14.76 7.71 -7.07
N ASP A 206 15.34 7.41 -8.23
CA ASP A 206 16.50 8.12 -8.79
C ASP A 206 16.40 8.36 -10.30
N GLU A 207 17.19 9.33 -10.76
CA GLU A 207 17.24 9.80 -12.15
C GLU A 207 17.79 8.75 -13.12
N LYS A 208 18.70 7.88 -12.66
CA LYS A 208 19.30 6.85 -13.51
C LYS A 208 18.25 5.80 -13.89
N VAL A 209 17.50 5.30 -12.91
CA VAL A 209 16.38 4.37 -13.09
C VAL A 209 15.33 4.97 -14.02
N MET A 210 14.95 6.24 -13.78
CA MET A 210 14.03 6.95 -14.65
C MET A 210 14.54 7.04 -16.09
N GLY A 211 15.82 7.35 -16.28
CA GLY A 211 16.46 7.38 -17.60
C GLY A 211 16.43 6.03 -18.30
N ASP A 212 16.73 4.95 -17.58
CA ASP A 212 16.68 3.58 -18.11
C ASP A 212 15.28 3.20 -18.59
N ILE A 213 14.25 3.50 -17.78
CA ILE A 213 12.84 3.25 -18.13
C ILE A 213 12.43 4.08 -19.33
N LYS A 214 12.75 5.38 -19.36
CA LYS A 214 12.45 6.25 -20.52
C LYS A 214 13.09 5.74 -21.82
N ARG A 215 14.31 5.21 -21.77
CA ARG A 215 14.98 4.59 -22.94
C ARG A 215 14.37 3.25 -23.34
N ALA A 216 13.65 2.59 -22.44
CA ALA A 216 12.97 1.33 -22.71
C ALA A 216 11.53 1.51 -23.23
N LEU A 217 10.97 2.72 -23.14
CA LEU A 217 9.61 3.00 -23.57
C LEU A 217 9.38 2.61 -25.04
N PRO A 218 8.20 2.03 -25.36
CA PRO A 218 7.83 1.76 -26.74
C PRO A 218 7.61 3.07 -27.51
N PRO A 219 7.63 3.04 -28.86
CA PRO A 219 7.38 4.24 -29.67
C PRO A 219 6.03 4.93 -29.38
N ASP A 220 4.99 4.14 -29.05
CA ASP A 220 3.70 4.67 -28.58
C ASP A 220 3.73 4.85 -27.05
N THR A 221 4.12 6.04 -26.60
CA THR A 221 4.32 6.36 -25.18
C THR A 221 3.07 6.85 -24.47
N LYS A 222 1.92 7.01 -25.16
CA LYS A 222 0.75 7.70 -24.60
C LYS A 222 0.14 7.03 -23.36
N ASN A 223 0.36 5.72 -23.21
CA ASN A 223 -0.14 4.93 -22.09
C ASN A 223 0.89 4.81 -20.95
N TYR A 224 2.04 5.47 -21.05
CA TYR A 224 3.13 5.35 -20.10
C TYR A 224 3.49 6.71 -19.50
N SER A 225 3.66 6.73 -18.19
CA SER A 225 4.18 7.89 -17.46
C SER A 225 5.33 7.46 -16.59
N VAL A 226 6.40 8.26 -16.56
CA VAL A 226 7.56 8.02 -15.70
C VAL A 226 7.75 9.25 -14.83
N MET A 227 7.62 9.07 -13.52
CA MET A 227 7.53 10.14 -12.53
C MET A 227 8.62 9.96 -11.45
N PRO A 228 9.28 11.05 -11.01
CA PRO A 228 10.15 10.97 -9.85
C PRO A 228 9.31 10.77 -8.58
N TYR A 229 9.70 9.81 -7.75
CA TYR A 229 9.06 9.52 -6.45
C TYR A 229 9.13 10.74 -5.53
N LYS A 230 10.29 11.40 -5.44
CA LYS A 230 10.53 12.49 -4.50
C LYS A 230 9.65 13.72 -4.73
N LYS A 231 9.25 14.00 -5.97
CA LYS A 231 8.39 15.13 -6.32
C LYS A 231 7.05 15.13 -5.55
N TYR A 232 6.55 13.97 -5.13
CA TYR A 232 5.30 13.89 -4.37
C TYR A 232 5.46 14.23 -2.87
N PHE A 233 6.70 14.43 -2.44
CA PHE A 233 7.09 14.72 -1.06
C PHE A 233 7.88 16.03 -0.94
N GLU A 234 8.48 16.55 -2.03
CA GLU A 234 9.33 17.75 -2.04
C GLU A 234 8.56 19.08 -1.90
N ASP A 235 7.28 19.15 -2.29
CA ASP A 235 6.50 20.40 -2.30
C ASP A 235 5.70 20.70 -1.00
N LEU A 236 6.01 20.05 0.12
CA LEU A 236 5.22 20.20 1.35
C LEU A 236 5.98 20.90 2.49
N LYS A 237 5.59 22.15 2.74
CA LYS A 237 5.26 22.56 4.10
C LYS A 237 4.18 21.60 4.59
N ALA A 238 4.36 21.00 5.77
CA ALA A 238 3.44 20.01 6.34
C ALA A 238 1.97 20.41 6.08
N PRO A 239 1.13 19.50 5.54
CA PRO A 239 -0.26 19.82 5.29
C PRO A 239 -0.89 20.32 6.58
N THR A 240 -1.40 21.55 6.58
CA THR A 240 -2.23 22.04 7.67
C THR A 240 -3.41 21.08 7.77
N PRO A 241 -3.66 20.44 8.93
CA PRO A 241 -4.71 19.44 9.06
C PRO A 241 -6.04 20.01 8.54
N GLN A 242 -6.51 19.51 7.42
CA GLN A 242 -7.82 19.90 6.93
C GLN A 242 -8.84 19.27 7.87
N LYS A 243 -9.63 20.12 8.54
CA LYS A 243 -10.76 19.64 9.33
C LYS A 243 -11.63 18.76 8.43
N PRO A 244 -12.09 17.59 8.91
CA PRO A 244 -12.96 16.73 8.12
C PRO A 244 -14.17 17.55 7.64
N LYS A 245 -14.44 17.51 6.33
CA LYS A 245 -15.65 18.10 5.78
C LYS A 245 -16.84 17.40 6.43
N PRO A 246 -17.83 18.14 6.98
CA PRO A 246 -19.05 17.52 7.46
C PRO A 246 -19.69 16.76 6.30
N LYS A 247 -20.08 15.50 6.57
CA LYS A 247 -20.87 14.72 5.62
C LYS A 247 -22.25 15.39 5.55
N SER A 248 -22.60 15.90 4.38
CA SER A 248 -23.95 16.34 4.00
C SER A 248 -24.90 15.17 3.90
#